data_AF-A0A352X9R9-F1
#
_entry.id   AF-A0A352X9R9-F1
#
_cell.length_a   1.000
_cell.length_b   1.000
_cell.length_c   1.000
_cell.angle_alpha   90.00
_cell.angle_beta   90.00
_cell.angle_gamma   90.00
#
_symmetry.space_group_name_H-M   'P 1'
#
loop_
_entity.id
_entity.type
_entity.pdbx_description
1 polymer ?
#
loop_
_entity_poly.entity_id
_entity_poly.type
_entity_poly.pdbx_seq_one_letter_code
_entity_poly.pdbx_strand_id
1 'polypeptide(L)'
;MKSLIRWTVTLGLTGTTILSSLLTGTLQALALTQAQIIEKLQTVPVFAIADAQGSLVTVSVPTQDNKTVSVAGFFISQQAAQSFINQRLKRDNPQLGNTAQVAVLSIADVYKLQQENKNKPNPVDFVFVPEDDEVKTAVDLLRQKGENVQQFDQVPLFYASAGQDSGYLTTELSGQQVIPFFFDKNQLQGLVDRYKQQQPNQSSTVQINVVTLEGLIETWESKDDPALGKIVLWPTPESIEILQKISSSSQQSGGNNR
;
A
#
# COMPACT_ATOMS: atom_id res chain seq x y z
N MET A 1 55.99 42.98 48.00
CA MET A 1 54.91 42.68 47.03
C MET A 1 53.84 41.81 47.71
N LYS A 2 52.93 42.40 48.49
CA LYS A 2 51.71 41.78 49.09
C LYS A 2 50.72 42.91 49.41
N SER A 3 49.42 42.60 49.52
CA SER A 3 48.32 43.53 49.86
C SER A 3 47.95 44.54 48.73
N LEU A 4 46.72 45.04 48.54
CA LEU A 4 45.45 45.00 49.32
C LEU A 4 44.21 44.73 48.40
N ILE A 5 43.02 44.61 49.02
CA ILE A 5 41.72 44.18 48.44
C ILE A 5 40.68 45.33 48.48
N ARG A 6 39.58 45.21 47.71
CA ARG A 6 38.27 45.94 47.78
C ARG A 6 38.22 47.25 46.98
N TRP A 7 37.09 47.72 46.42
CA TRP A 7 35.64 47.38 46.55
C TRP A 7 35.12 46.51 45.35
N THR A 8 33.83 46.23 45.03
CA THR A 8 32.48 46.60 45.57
C THR A 8 31.39 45.54 45.22
N VAL A 9 30.35 45.43 46.08
CA VAL A 9 28.88 45.22 45.86
C VAL A 9 28.40 44.78 44.46
N THR A 10 27.59 43.72 44.28
CA THR A 10 26.15 43.69 44.68
C THR A 10 25.62 42.28 44.94
N LEU A 11 24.80 42.11 45.99
CA LEU A 11 23.89 40.96 46.19
C LEU A 11 22.53 41.28 45.57
N GLY A 12 22.03 40.41 44.68
CA GLY A 12 20.70 40.50 44.10
C GLY A 12 20.19 39.09 43.78
N LEU A 13 18.96 38.77 44.20
CA LEU A 13 18.42 37.40 44.14
C LEU A 13 18.26 36.94 42.69
N THR A 14 18.91 35.85 42.30
CA THR A 14 18.52 35.08 41.12
C THR A 14 17.26 34.29 41.44
N GLY A 15 16.11 34.91 41.17
CA GLY A 15 14.81 34.24 41.19
C GLY A 15 14.76 33.07 40.21
N THR A 16 13.91 32.10 40.50
CA THR A 16 13.74 30.86 39.73
C THR A 16 13.30 31.12 38.29
N THR A 17 14.16 30.84 37.31
CA THR A 17 13.72 30.40 36.00
C THR A 17 13.83 28.88 35.95
N ILE A 18 12.68 28.21 35.94
CA ILE A 18 12.64 26.79 35.59
C ILE A 18 13.17 26.70 34.16
N LEU A 19 14.27 25.96 33.98
CA LEU A 19 14.74 25.55 32.66
C LEU A 19 13.70 24.58 32.09
N SER A 20 12.66 25.15 31.48
CA SER A 20 11.81 24.46 30.51
C SER A 20 12.66 24.20 29.28
N SER A 21 13.58 23.23 29.41
CA SER A 21 14.37 22.69 28.32
C SER A 21 13.39 22.25 27.25
N LEU A 22 13.35 23.02 26.17
CA LEU A 22 12.53 22.72 25.01
C LEU A 22 12.92 21.32 24.55
N LEU A 23 12.01 20.37 24.73
CA LEU A 23 12.02 19.09 24.02
C LEU A 23 11.61 19.35 22.56
N THR A 24 12.34 20.23 21.88
CA THR A 24 12.56 20.14 20.44
C THR A 24 13.47 18.94 20.20
N GLY A 25 12.98 17.76 20.59
CA GLY A 25 13.49 16.52 20.05
C GLY A 25 13.30 16.64 18.55
N THR A 26 14.40 16.59 17.81
CA THR A 26 14.34 16.30 16.39
C THR A 26 13.67 14.95 16.27
N LEU A 27 12.37 14.97 15.97
CA LEU A 27 11.70 13.84 15.33
C LEU A 27 12.36 13.73 13.96
N GLN A 28 13.56 13.13 13.95
CA GLN A 28 14.00 12.35 12.82
C GLN A 28 12.85 11.40 12.58
N ALA A 29 12.17 11.58 11.46
CA ALA A 29 11.24 10.57 11.05
C ALA A 29 12.06 9.27 10.83
N LEU A 30 11.37 8.15 10.96
CA LEU A 30 11.94 6.85 10.73
C LEU A 30 11.11 6.23 9.62
N ALA A 31 11.64 5.20 8.97
CA ALA A 31 10.83 4.35 8.11
C ALA A 31 9.56 3.92 8.85
N LEU A 32 8.46 3.74 8.11
CA LEU A 32 7.16 3.49 8.73
C LEU A 32 7.22 2.25 9.61
N THR A 33 6.72 2.36 10.84
CA THR A 33 6.67 1.22 11.74
C THR A 33 5.81 0.11 11.13
N GLN A 34 6.11 -1.15 11.46
CA GLN A 34 5.35 -2.30 10.95
C GLN A 34 3.83 -2.16 11.21
N ALA A 35 3.45 -1.55 12.34
CA ALA A 35 2.05 -1.26 12.66
C ALA A 35 1.41 -0.24 11.70
N GLN A 36 2.12 0.83 11.35
CA GLN A 36 1.64 1.83 10.37
C GLN A 36 1.56 1.25 8.96
N ILE A 37 2.48 0.36 8.58
CA ILE A 37 2.42 -0.36 7.30
C ILE A 37 1.18 -1.26 7.28
N ILE A 38 0.96 -2.07 8.32
CA ILE A 38 -0.25 -2.90 8.47
C ILE A 38 -1.53 -2.05 8.40
N GLU A 39 -1.57 -0.90 9.08
CA GLU A 39 -2.72 0.01 9.07
C GLU A 39 -3.04 0.55 7.66
N LYS A 40 -2.00 0.83 6.85
CA LYS A 40 -2.16 1.27 5.45
C LYS A 40 -2.54 0.15 4.50
N LEU A 41 -2.10 -1.08 4.76
CA LEU A 41 -2.37 -2.25 3.90
C LEU A 41 -3.70 -2.94 4.22
N GLN A 42 -4.31 -2.70 5.38
CA GLN A 42 -5.58 -3.36 5.77
C GLN A 42 -6.79 -2.83 4.98
N THR A 43 -6.68 -1.63 4.38
CA THR A 43 -7.80 -0.95 3.71
C THR A 43 -8.12 -1.49 2.32
N VAL A 44 -7.26 -2.37 1.79
CA VAL A 44 -7.37 -2.93 0.44
C VAL A 44 -7.58 -4.44 0.56
N PRO A 45 -8.69 -4.98 0.04
CA PRO A 45 -8.88 -6.42 -0.05
C PRO A 45 -8.09 -6.99 -1.23
N VAL A 46 -7.71 -8.26 -1.10
CA VAL A 46 -7.16 -9.11 -2.16
C VAL A 46 -7.82 -10.48 -2.09
N PHE A 47 -7.80 -11.18 -3.21
CA PHE A 47 -8.59 -12.38 -3.44
C PHE A 47 -7.66 -13.58 -3.55
N ALA A 48 -7.67 -14.43 -2.54
CA ALA A 48 -6.90 -15.66 -2.53
C ALA A 48 -7.78 -16.85 -2.94
N ILE A 49 -7.15 -17.93 -3.39
CA ILE A 49 -7.86 -19.20 -3.64
C ILE A 49 -7.64 -20.08 -2.42
N ALA A 50 -8.74 -20.55 -1.81
CA ALA A 50 -8.71 -21.44 -0.67
C ALA A 50 -9.43 -22.76 -0.98
N ASP A 51 -9.00 -23.85 -0.34
CA ASP A 51 -9.70 -25.13 -0.36
C ASP A 51 -10.97 -25.13 0.54
N ALA A 52 -11.66 -26.26 0.59
CA ALA A 52 -12.86 -26.42 1.41
C ALA A 52 -12.61 -26.36 2.93
N GLN A 53 -11.34 -26.40 3.37
CA GLN A 53 -10.92 -26.23 4.75
C GLN A 53 -10.51 -24.78 5.06
N GLY A 54 -10.49 -23.89 4.05
CA GLY A 54 -10.03 -22.51 4.16
C GLY A 54 -8.51 -22.34 4.05
N SER A 55 -7.77 -23.40 3.69
CA SER A 55 -6.31 -23.32 3.51
C SER A 55 -5.98 -22.76 2.13
N LEU A 56 -4.95 -21.91 2.05
CA LEU A 56 -4.50 -21.32 0.79
C LEU A 56 -4.03 -22.39 -0.20
N VAL A 57 -4.55 -22.33 -1.43
CA VAL A 57 -4.10 -23.16 -2.54
C VAL A 57 -2.74 -22.68 -3.01
N THR A 58 -1.76 -23.58 -2.98
CA THR A 58 -0.42 -23.36 -3.55
C THR A 58 -0.21 -24.18 -4.82
N VAL A 59 0.57 -23.66 -5.76
CA VAL A 59 1.03 -24.37 -6.95
C VAL A 59 2.55 -24.55 -6.92
N SER A 60 3.03 -25.73 -7.30
CA SER A 60 4.48 -25.99 -7.42
C SER A 60 4.97 -25.52 -8.79
N VAL A 61 5.86 -24.52 -8.79
CA VAL A 61 6.48 -23.96 -10.00
C VAL A 61 7.93 -24.45 -10.10
N PRO A 62 8.35 -25.05 -11.24
CA PRO A 62 9.73 -25.43 -11.45
C PRO A 62 10.61 -24.19 -11.70
N THR A 63 11.77 -24.13 -11.06
CA THR A 63 12.78 -23.09 -11.26
C THR A 63 13.86 -23.54 -12.24
N GLN A 64 14.72 -22.61 -12.69
CA GLN A 64 15.82 -22.91 -13.61
C GLN A 64 16.81 -23.96 -13.08
N ASP A 65 16.96 -24.07 -11.75
CA ASP A 65 17.79 -25.06 -11.05
C ASP A 65 17.15 -26.46 -10.97
N ASN A 66 16.01 -26.69 -11.63
CA ASN A 66 15.20 -27.92 -11.52
C ASN A 66 14.69 -28.21 -10.09
N LYS A 67 14.63 -27.18 -9.24
CA LYS A 67 13.96 -27.20 -7.93
C LYS A 67 12.51 -26.74 -8.10
N THR A 68 11.61 -27.10 -7.17
CA THR A 68 10.23 -26.58 -7.15
C THR A 68 10.05 -25.56 -6.03
N VAL A 69 9.50 -24.39 -6.36
CA VAL A 69 9.02 -23.41 -5.38
C VAL A 69 7.51 -23.56 -5.25
N SER A 70 7.00 -23.51 -4.02
CA SER A 70 5.56 -23.45 -3.76
C SER A 70 5.12 -22.00 -3.84
N VAL A 71 4.13 -21.67 -4.68
CA VAL A 71 3.65 -20.31 -4.91
C VAL A 71 2.16 -20.21 -4.54
N ALA A 72 1.75 -19.18 -3.81
CA ALA A 72 0.34 -18.81 -3.64
C ALA A 72 0.07 -17.41 -4.21
N GLY A 73 -0.99 -17.30 -5.01
CA GLY A 73 -1.39 -16.07 -5.69
C GLY A 73 -2.50 -15.32 -4.96
N PHE A 74 -2.33 -14.00 -4.82
CA PHE A 74 -3.30 -13.07 -4.24
C PHE A 74 -3.72 -12.07 -5.31
N PHE A 75 -4.90 -12.27 -5.89
CA PHE A 75 -5.38 -11.48 -7.02
C PHE A 75 -5.92 -10.13 -6.56
N ILE A 76 -5.66 -9.07 -7.33
CA ILE A 76 -6.24 -7.74 -7.10
C ILE A 76 -7.75 -7.71 -7.43
N SER A 77 -8.20 -8.55 -8.38
CA SER A 77 -9.60 -8.72 -8.75
C SER A 77 -10.19 -10.07 -8.30
N GLN A 78 -11.43 -10.04 -7.81
CA GLN A 78 -12.22 -11.24 -7.48
C GLN A 78 -12.60 -12.00 -8.76
N GLN A 79 -12.99 -11.29 -9.82
CA GLN A 79 -13.22 -11.87 -11.14
C GLN A 79 -11.97 -12.62 -11.67
N ALA A 80 -10.76 -12.08 -11.47
CA ALA A 80 -9.53 -12.76 -11.87
C ALA A 80 -9.30 -14.07 -11.10
N ALA A 81 -9.42 -14.05 -9.76
CA ALA A 81 -9.33 -15.26 -8.93
C ALA A 81 -10.38 -16.32 -9.33
N GLN A 82 -11.62 -15.89 -9.55
CA GLN A 82 -12.71 -16.79 -9.96
C GLN A 82 -12.49 -17.37 -11.37
N SER A 83 -11.89 -16.59 -12.27
CA SER A 83 -11.52 -17.04 -13.62
C SER A 83 -10.39 -18.07 -13.56
N PHE A 84 -9.38 -17.88 -12.71
CA PHE A 84 -8.33 -18.88 -12.49
C PHE A 84 -8.91 -20.23 -12.00
N ILE A 85 -9.83 -20.21 -11.03
CA ILE A 85 -10.50 -21.43 -10.55
C ILE A 85 -11.20 -22.15 -11.73
N ASN A 86 -11.98 -21.40 -12.52
CA ASN A 86 -12.81 -21.97 -13.58
C ASN A 86 -12.03 -22.43 -14.82
N GLN A 87 -10.97 -21.73 -15.19
CA GLN A 87 -10.25 -21.96 -16.47
C GLN A 87 -8.95 -22.75 -16.31
N ARG A 88 -8.26 -22.62 -15.17
CA ARG A 88 -6.98 -23.28 -14.88
C ARG A 88 -7.16 -24.41 -13.87
N LEU A 89 -7.66 -24.10 -12.67
CA LEU A 89 -7.68 -25.06 -11.56
C LEU A 89 -8.60 -26.25 -11.85
N LYS A 90 -9.83 -26.02 -12.32
CA LYS A 90 -10.76 -27.10 -12.73
C LYS A 90 -10.25 -27.96 -13.89
N ARG A 91 -9.36 -27.44 -14.73
CA ARG A 91 -8.75 -28.18 -15.85
C ARG A 91 -7.59 -29.04 -15.37
N ASP A 92 -6.69 -28.46 -14.60
CA ASP A 92 -5.42 -29.09 -14.24
C ASP A 92 -5.52 -29.98 -13.00
N ASN A 93 -6.40 -29.63 -12.05
CA ASN A 93 -6.73 -30.42 -10.87
C ASN A 93 -8.25 -30.34 -10.58
N PRO A 94 -9.08 -31.15 -11.28
CA PRO A 94 -10.53 -31.09 -11.14
C PRO A 94 -11.05 -31.34 -9.72
N GLN A 95 -10.35 -32.15 -8.92
CA GLN A 95 -10.75 -32.42 -7.53
C GLN A 95 -10.68 -31.15 -6.69
N LEU A 96 -9.56 -30.44 -6.75
CA LEU A 96 -9.39 -29.17 -6.04
C LEU A 96 -10.21 -28.05 -6.67
N GLY A 97 -10.26 -27.95 -8.00
CA GLY A 97 -11.00 -26.89 -8.69
C GLY A 97 -12.52 -26.93 -8.49
N ASN A 98 -13.09 -28.07 -8.10
CA ASN A 98 -14.51 -28.21 -7.78
C ASN A 98 -14.86 -27.85 -6.32
N THR A 99 -13.88 -27.80 -5.42
CA THR A 99 -14.06 -27.46 -3.99
C THR A 99 -13.41 -26.15 -3.59
N ALA A 100 -12.51 -25.63 -4.42
CA ALA A 100 -11.83 -24.36 -4.18
C ALA A 100 -12.78 -23.16 -4.35
N GLN A 101 -12.60 -22.18 -3.47
CA GLN A 101 -13.40 -20.96 -3.41
C GLN A 101 -12.50 -19.73 -3.30
N VAL A 102 -13.02 -18.56 -3.67
CA VAL A 102 -12.31 -17.30 -3.47
C VAL A 102 -12.49 -16.84 -2.03
N ALA A 103 -11.38 -16.70 -1.31
CA ALA A 103 -11.33 -16.08 0.01
C ALA A 103 -10.94 -14.59 -0.11
N VAL A 104 -11.55 -13.74 0.70
CA VAL A 104 -11.19 -12.31 0.79
C VAL A 104 -10.25 -12.13 1.97
N LEU A 105 -9.08 -11.56 1.71
CA LEU A 105 -8.06 -11.17 2.69
C LEU A 105 -7.73 -9.68 2.51
N SER A 106 -6.97 -9.07 3.41
CA SER A 106 -6.36 -7.75 3.15
C SER A 106 -4.90 -7.88 2.69
N ILE A 107 -4.35 -6.85 2.03
CA ILE A 107 -2.90 -6.80 1.73
C ILE A 107 -2.08 -6.90 3.03
N ALA A 108 -2.59 -6.37 4.14
CA ALA A 108 -1.95 -6.48 5.45
C ALA A 108 -1.85 -7.93 5.95
N ASP A 109 -2.77 -8.82 5.58
CA ASP A 109 -2.72 -10.24 5.96
C ASP A 109 -1.68 -10.98 5.12
N VAL A 110 -1.58 -10.68 3.82
CA VAL A 110 -0.49 -11.20 2.95
C VAL A 110 0.87 -10.73 3.45
N TYR A 111 0.99 -9.46 3.83
CA TYR A 111 2.21 -8.91 4.41
C TYR A 111 2.61 -9.64 5.71
N LYS A 112 1.67 -9.87 6.65
CA LYS A 112 1.94 -10.67 7.87
C LYS A 112 2.40 -12.08 7.53
N LEU A 113 1.68 -12.77 6.63
CA LEU A 113 2.04 -14.12 6.16
C LEU A 113 3.47 -14.14 5.59
N GLN A 114 3.86 -13.14 4.80
CA GLN A 114 5.20 -13.02 4.24
C GLN A 114 6.27 -12.87 5.34
N GLN A 115 6.02 -12.01 6.35
CA GLN A 115 6.93 -11.85 7.48
C GLN A 115 7.08 -13.15 8.31
N GLU A 116 5.99 -13.88 8.55
CA GLU A 116 6.02 -15.19 9.22
C GLU A 116 6.72 -16.28 8.39
N ASN A 117 6.69 -16.15 7.06
CA ASN A 117 7.21 -17.14 6.13
C ASN A 117 8.71 -16.99 5.85
N LYS A 118 9.28 -15.78 5.97
CA LYS A 118 10.71 -15.48 5.74
C LYS A 118 11.70 -16.43 6.44
N ASN A 119 11.33 -16.99 7.60
CA ASN A 119 12.20 -17.85 8.41
C ASN A 119 11.88 -19.37 8.31
N LYS A 120 10.99 -19.78 7.40
CA LYS A 120 10.61 -21.20 7.23
C LYS A 120 11.61 -21.92 6.31
N PRO A 121 11.91 -23.23 6.53
CA PRO A 121 12.90 -23.97 5.75
C PRO A 121 12.49 -24.19 4.29
N ASN A 122 11.18 -24.22 4.00
CA ASN A 122 10.60 -24.22 2.67
C ASN A 122 9.56 -23.09 2.61
N PRO A 123 9.97 -21.84 2.33
CA PRO A 123 9.05 -20.72 2.27
C PRO A 123 8.10 -20.86 1.07
N VAL A 124 6.84 -20.49 1.25
CA VAL A 124 5.90 -20.30 0.14
C VAL A 124 6.14 -18.91 -0.46
N ASP A 125 6.28 -18.82 -1.76
CA ASP A 125 6.34 -17.53 -2.46
C ASP A 125 4.93 -16.94 -2.56
N PHE A 126 4.79 -15.69 -2.13
CA PHE A 126 3.50 -15.00 -2.06
C PHE A 126 3.50 -13.88 -3.09
N VAL A 127 2.77 -14.10 -4.18
CA VAL A 127 2.76 -13.20 -5.34
C VAL A 127 1.41 -12.49 -5.43
N PHE A 128 1.43 -11.18 -5.61
CA PHE A 128 0.22 -10.47 -6.02
C PHE A 128 0.00 -10.66 -7.52
N VAL A 129 -1.25 -10.90 -7.92
CA VAL A 129 -1.62 -11.06 -9.32
C VAL A 129 -2.40 -9.82 -9.77
N PRO A 130 -1.82 -8.96 -10.62
CA PRO A 130 -2.47 -7.73 -11.07
C PRO A 130 -3.60 -8.01 -12.08
N GLU A 131 -4.30 -6.94 -12.46
CA GLU A 131 -5.23 -6.95 -13.58
C GLU A 131 -4.48 -6.63 -14.88
N ASP A 132 -4.65 -7.47 -15.91
CA ASP A 132 -3.90 -7.38 -17.18
C ASP A 132 -4.05 -6.01 -17.88
N ASP A 133 -5.23 -5.41 -17.82
CA ASP A 133 -5.53 -4.10 -18.43
C ASP A 133 -4.80 -2.94 -17.71
N GLU A 134 -4.61 -3.04 -16.39
CA GLU A 134 -3.86 -2.05 -15.61
C GLU A 134 -2.34 -2.25 -15.79
N VAL A 135 -1.85 -3.49 -15.90
CA VAL A 135 -0.46 -3.77 -16.33
C VAL A 135 -0.19 -3.18 -17.71
N LYS A 136 -1.09 -3.40 -18.67
CA LYS A 136 -0.99 -2.82 -20.00
C LYS A 136 -0.95 -1.29 -19.95
N THR A 137 -1.84 -0.68 -19.16
CA THR A 137 -1.93 0.78 -19.00
C THR A 137 -0.65 1.36 -18.37
N ALA A 138 -0.10 0.69 -17.36
CA ALA A 138 1.17 1.03 -16.73
C ALA A 138 2.34 0.98 -17.73
N VAL A 139 2.47 -0.12 -18.47
CA VAL A 139 3.51 -0.31 -19.50
C VAL A 139 3.41 0.75 -20.60
N ASP A 140 2.21 1.06 -21.08
CA ASP A 140 2.00 2.07 -22.13
C ASP A 140 2.33 3.49 -21.61
N LEU A 141 2.04 3.82 -20.34
CA LEU A 141 2.44 5.08 -19.70
C LEU A 141 3.96 5.22 -19.52
N LEU A 142 4.63 4.16 -19.05
CA LEU A 142 6.09 4.15 -18.86
C LEU A 142 6.82 4.31 -20.21
N ARG A 143 6.36 3.62 -21.26
CA ARG A 143 6.89 3.76 -22.63
C ARG A 143 6.69 5.16 -23.20
N GLN A 144 5.57 5.82 -22.91
CA GLN A 144 5.35 7.24 -23.30
C GLN A 144 6.35 8.19 -22.63
N LYS A 145 6.91 7.85 -21.47
CA LYS A 145 7.99 8.58 -20.79
C LYS A 145 9.39 8.20 -21.27
N GLY A 146 9.51 7.29 -22.25
CA GLY A 146 10.78 6.82 -22.79
C GLY A 146 11.40 5.65 -22.03
N GLU A 147 10.69 5.04 -21.08
CA GLU A 147 11.21 3.91 -20.32
C GLU A 147 11.13 2.60 -21.11
N ASN A 148 12.23 1.83 -21.10
CA ASN A 148 12.34 0.56 -21.83
C ASN A 148 11.79 -0.61 -21.00
N VAL A 149 10.47 -0.68 -20.88
CA VAL A 149 9.78 -1.75 -20.13
C VAL A 149 9.58 -2.98 -21.03
N GLN A 150 10.36 -4.03 -20.77
CA GLN A 150 10.27 -5.34 -21.45
C GLN A 150 9.29 -6.30 -20.75
N GLN A 151 9.19 -6.23 -19.42
CA GLN A 151 8.43 -7.13 -18.56
C GLN A 151 7.89 -6.32 -17.36
N PHE A 152 6.68 -6.63 -16.89
CA PHE A 152 6.02 -5.91 -15.80
C PHE A 152 5.11 -6.89 -15.05
N ASP A 153 5.70 -7.58 -14.07
CA ASP A 153 5.07 -8.72 -13.38
C ASP A 153 4.72 -8.36 -11.91
N GLN A 154 4.47 -7.08 -11.67
CA GLN A 154 4.19 -6.49 -10.36
C GLN A 154 2.86 -5.74 -10.40
N VAL A 155 2.29 -5.41 -9.24
CA VAL A 155 1.01 -4.69 -9.21
C VAL A 155 1.22 -3.20 -9.46
N PRO A 156 0.69 -2.62 -10.55
CA PRO A 156 0.82 -1.20 -10.80
C PRO A 156 0.00 -0.39 -9.81
N LEU A 157 0.55 0.77 -9.42
CA LEU A 157 -0.14 1.81 -8.68
C LEU A 157 0.02 3.14 -9.41
N PHE A 158 -1.09 3.84 -9.59
CA PHE A 158 -1.14 5.11 -10.30
C PHE A 158 -1.32 6.26 -9.31
N TYR A 159 -0.54 7.32 -9.49
CA TYR A 159 -0.75 8.61 -8.80
C TYR A 159 -0.53 9.76 -9.77
N ALA A 160 -0.99 10.96 -9.41
CA ALA A 160 -0.76 12.15 -10.22
C ALA A 160 0.12 13.17 -9.49
N SER A 161 0.89 13.94 -10.27
CA SER A 161 1.65 15.11 -9.83
C SER A 161 1.35 16.32 -10.72
N ALA A 162 1.57 17.53 -10.22
CA ALA A 162 1.40 18.78 -10.98
C ALA A 162 2.26 19.92 -10.40
N GLY A 163 2.23 21.07 -11.09
CA GLY A 163 3.05 22.23 -10.76
C GLY A 163 4.51 22.08 -11.24
N GLN A 164 5.30 23.14 -11.06
CA GLN A 164 6.70 23.17 -11.49
C GLN A 164 7.55 22.18 -10.68
N ASP A 165 7.26 22.03 -9.39
CA ASP A 165 7.97 21.11 -8.49
C ASP A 165 7.47 19.66 -8.56
N SER A 166 6.53 19.34 -9.47
CA SER A 166 5.89 18.02 -9.60
C SER A 166 5.31 17.49 -8.28
N GLY A 167 4.68 18.37 -7.50
CA GLY A 167 4.03 18.01 -6.24
C GLY A 167 2.86 17.05 -6.44
N TYR A 168 2.68 16.11 -5.50
CA TYR A 168 1.59 15.14 -5.52
C TYR A 168 0.21 15.81 -5.55
N LEU A 169 -0.70 15.29 -6.37
CA LEU A 169 -2.13 15.57 -6.21
C LEU A 169 -2.64 14.89 -4.95
N THR A 170 -3.42 15.62 -4.17
CA THR A 170 -4.00 15.15 -2.90
C THR A 170 -5.52 15.19 -2.94
N THR A 171 -6.15 14.40 -2.08
CA THR A 171 -7.59 14.52 -1.79
C THR A 171 -7.82 14.58 -0.28
N GLU A 172 -8.99 15.03 0.15
CA GLU A 172 -9.40 14.90 1.54
C GLU A 172 -10.08 13.55 1.79
N LEU A 173 -9.68 12.88 2.87
CA LEU A 173 -10.28 11.65 3.38
C LEU A 173 -10.45 11.81 4.90
N SER A 174 -11.66 11.69 5.41
CA SER A 174 -11.98 11.86 6.85
C SER A 174 -11.45 13.16 7.48
N GLY A 175 -11.41 14.26 6.71
CA GLY A 175 -10.88 15.56 7.16
C GLY A 175 -9.35 15.67 7.16
N GLN A 176 -8.64 14.71 6.56
CA GLN A 176 -7.18 14.73 6.41
C GLN A 176 -6.79 14.78 4.93
N GLN A 177 -5.78 15.58 4.59
CA GLN A 177 -5.20 15.64 3.25
C GLN A 177 -4.27 14.43 3.03
N VAL A 178 -4.64 13.55 2.10
CA VAL A 178 -3.93 12.31 1.77
C VAL A 178 -3.45 12.32 0.32
N ILE A 179 -2.44 11.49 0.03
CA ILE A 179 -1.92 11.25 -1.33
C ILE A 179 -2.48 9.89 -1.79
N PRO A 180 -3.50 9.85 -2.66
CA PRO A 180 -4.11 8.60 -3.10
C PRO A 180 -3.28 7.92 -4.20
N PHE A 181 -2.96 6.65 -4.00
CA PHE A 181 -2.33 5.76 -4.98
C PHE A 181 -3.37 4.71 -5.39
N PHE A 182 -3.76 4.67 -6.65
CA PHE A 182 -4.88 3.88 -7.16
C PHE A 182 -4.40 2.59 -7.83
N PHE A 183 -5.14 1.49 -7.65
CA PHE A 183 -4.95 0.28 -8.46
C PHE A 183 -5.59 0.39 -9.86
N ASP A 184 -6.62 1.23 -10.00
CA ASP A 184 -7.34 1.49 -11.26
C ASP A 184 -6.99 2.90 -11.79
N LYS A 185 -6.52 2.98 -13.03
CA LYS A 185 -6.09 4.26 -13.63
C LYS A 185 -7.26 5.21 -13.96
N ASN A 186 -8.48 4.69 -14.09
CA ASN A 186 -9.68 5.49 -14.38
C ASN A 186 -10.21 6.19 -13.13
N GLN A 187 -10.10 5.58 -11.94
CA GLN A 187 -10.36 6.25 -10.66
C GLN A 187 -9.43 7.47 -10.48
N LEU A 188 -8.14 7.33 -10.79
CA LEU A 188 -7.20 8.47 -10.78
C LEU A 188 -7.61 9.56 -11.78
N GLN A 189 -8.13 9.20 -12.96
CA GLN A 189 -8.57 10.17 -13.96
C GLN A 189 -9.63 11.14 -13.39
N GLY A 190 -10.56 10.65 -12.56
CA GLY A 190 -11.56 11.50 -11.89
C GLY A 190 -10.96 12.54 -10.94
N LEU A 191 -9.84 12.22 -10.27
CA LEU A 191 -9.09 13.18 -9.45
C LEU A 191 -8.36 14.21 -10.34
N VAL A 192 -7.72 13.74 -11.41
CA VAL A 192 -7.01 14.58 -12.39
C VAL A 192 -7.95 15.59 -13.04
N ASP A 193 -9.12 15.16 -13.49
CA ASP A 193 -10.08 16.01 -14.19
C ASP A 193 -10.67 17.07 -13.27
N ARG A 194 -10.99 16.72 -12.02
CA ARG A 194 -11.42 17.67 -10.98
C ARG A 194 -10.34 18.71 -10.70
N TYR A 195 -9.08 18.28 -10.55
CA TYR A 195 -7.96 19.19 -10.36
C TYR A 195 -7.78 20.15 -11.55
N LYS A 196 -7.87 19.66 -12.79
CA LYS A 196 -7.80 20.48 -14.00
C LYS A 196 -8.93 21.52 -14.10
N GLN A 197 -10.14 21.18 -13.65
CA GLN A 197 -11.27 22.12 -13.57
C GLN A 197 -11.05 23.20 -12.50
N GLN A 198 -10.47 22.84 -11.35
CA GLN A 198 -10.21 23.77 -10.25
C GLN A 198 -8.97 24.65 -10.46
N GLN A 199 -7.95 24.13 -11.16
CA GLN A 199 -6.66 24.78 -11.42
C GLN A 199 -6.34 24.80 -12.92
N PRO A 200 -7.13 25.50 -13.76
CA PRO A 200 -6.97 25.46 -15.22
C PRO A 200 -5.59 25.92 -15.68
N ASN A 201 -4.99 26.89 -14.97
CA ASN A 201 -3.64 27.41 -15.25
C ASN A 201 -2.51 26.39 -15.00
N GLN A 202 -2.77 25.31 -14.24
CA GLN A 202 -1.82 24.24 -13.96
C GLN A 202 -2.16 22.94 -14.72
N SER A 203 -3.25 22.92 -15.50
CA SER A 203 -3.80 21.72 -16.15
C SER A 203 -2.82 21.01 -17.11
N SER A 204 -1.92 21.76 -17.76
CA SER A 204 -0.88 21.25 -18.65
C SER A 204 0.33 20.65 -17.92
N THR A 205 0.48 20.92 -16.62
CA THR A 205 1.57 20.38 -15.79
C THR A 205 1.24 19.03 -15.16
N VAL A 206 0.00 18.57 -15.27
CA VAL A 206 -0.47 17.34 -14.63
C VAL A 206 0.12 16.12 -15.33
N GLN A 207 0.86 15.31 -14.57
CA GLN A 207 1.43 14.04 -15.01
C GLN A 207 0.80 12.88 -14.23
N ILE A 208 0.51 11.79 -14.92
CA ILE A 208 0.20 10.49 -14.29
C ILE A 208 1.50 9.71 -14.19
N ASN A 209 1.72 9.09 -13.03
CA ASN A 209 2.92 8.34 -12.69
C ASN A 209 2.53 6.92 -12.27
N VAL A 210 3.48 5.99 -12.44
CA VAL A 210 3.34 4.57 -12.14
C VAL A 210 4.44 4.21 -11.16
N VAL A 211 4.09 3.49 -10.10
CA VAL A 211 5.01 2.69 -9.29
C VAL A 211 4.40 1.30 -9.10
N THR A 212 5.03 0.44 -8.31
CA THR A 212 4.48 -0.87 -7.96
C THR A 212 4.12 -0.97 -6.48
N LEU A 213 3.13 -1.80 -6.14
CA LEU A 213 2.73 -2.07 -4.76
C LEU A 213 3.92 -2.59 -3.94
N GLU A 214 4.65 -3.52 -4.51
CA GLU A 214 5.81 -4.16 -3.91
C GLU A 214 6.91 -3.12 -3.61
N GLY A 215 7.23 -2.28 -4.60
CA GLY A 215 8.21 -1.20 -4.44
C GLY A 215 7.76 -0.10 -3.46
N LEU A 216 6.45 0.17 -3.34
CA LEU A 216 5.91 1.09 -2.33
C LEU A 216 6.03 0.51 -0.91
N ILE A 217 5.76 -0.79 -0.73
CA ILE A 217 5.93 -1.48 0.56
C ILE A 217 7.41 -1.48 0.97
N GLU A 218 8.33 -1.82 0.06
CA GLU A 218 9.78 -1.73 0.31
C GLU A 218 10.20 -0.30 0.65
N THR A 219 9.62 0.71 -0.02
CA THR A 219 9.86 2.12 0.27
C THR A 219 9.39 2.49 1.68
N TRP A 220 8.21 2.03 2.11
CA TRP A 220 7.72 2.24 3.48
C TRP A 220 8.56 1.54 4.55
N GLU A 221 9.09 0.34 4.27
CA GLU A 221 9.98 -0.40 5.17
C GLU A 221 11.38 0.24 5.29
N SER A 222 11.85 0.95 4.26
CA SER A 222 13.27 1.34 4.13
C SER A 222 13.58 2.85 4.10
N LYS A 223 12.60 3.73 3.86
CA LYS A 223 12.83 5.17 3.67
C LYS A 223 12.23 6.02 4.78
N ASP A 224 13.06 6.93 5.28
CA ASP A 224 12.62 8.09 6.08
C ASP A 224 12.17 9.22 5.13
N ASP A 225 10.86 9.32 4.89
CA ASP A 225 10.23 10.45 4.21
C ASP A 225 8.82 10.71 4.79
N PRO A 226 8.57 11.88 5.41
CA PRO A 226 7.25 12.25 5.94
C PRO A 226 6.10 12.22 4.91
N ALA A 227 6.37 12.34 3.61
CA ALA A 227 5.33 12.24 2.57
C ALA A 227 4.73 10.82 2.50
N LEU A 228 5.53 9.78 2.77
CA LEU A 228 5.09 8.38 2.78
C LEU A 228 3.97 8.12 3.81
N GLY A 229 4.04 8.82 4.95
CA GLY A 229 2.99 8.78 5.97
C GLY A 229 1.62 9.25 5.47
N LYS A 230 1.56 10.08 4.41
CA LYS A 230 0.32 10.59 3.81
C LYS A 230 -0.21 9.73 2.66
N ILE A 231 0.55 8.75 2.18
CA ILE A 231 0.10 7.87 1.09
C ILE A 231 -1.01 6.95 1.60
N VAL A 232 -2.08 6.84 0.81
CA VAL A 232 -3.21 5.92 1.05
C VAL A 232 -3.43 5.11 -0.23
N LEU A 233 -3.50 3.79 -0.09
CA LEU A 233 -3.90 2.90 -1.18
C LEU A 233 -5.41 3.01 -1.41
N TRP A 234 -5.80 3.25 -2.66
CA TRP A 234 -7.19 3.44 -3.06
C TRP A 234 -7.72 2.18 -3.77
N PRO A 235 -8.62 1.39 -3.16
CA PRO A 235 -9.05 0.11 -3.71
C PRO A 235 -9.80 0.23 -5.04
N THR A 236 -9.74 -0.85 -5.84
CA THR A 236 -10.49 -0.96 -7.11
C THR A 236 -12.00 -0.79 -6.91
N PRO A 237 -12.78 -0.43 -7.95
CA PRO A 237 -14.24 -0.35 -7.84
C PRO A 237 -14.89 -1.65 -7.32
N GLU A 238 -14.44 -2.81 -7.83
CA GLU A 238 -14.87 -4.14 -7.38
C GLU A 238 -14.59 -4.33 -5.87
N SER A 239 -13.39 -3.97 -5.41
CA SER A 239 -13.00 -4.02 -4.00
C SER A 239 -13.90 -3.16 -3.11
N ILE A 240 -14.23 -1.94 -3.53
CA ILE A 240 -15.10 -1.02 -2.78
C ILE A 240 -16.51 -1.63 -2.62
N GLU A 241 -17.08 -2.20 -3.69
CA GLU A 241 -18.38 -2.87 -3.60
C GLU A 241 -18.37 -4.07 -2.64
N ILE A 242 -17.29 -4.85 -2.64
CA ILE A 242 -17.14 -6.03 -1.77
C ILE A 242 -17.03 -5.59 -0.30
N LEU A 243 -16.25 -4.56 0.02
CA LEU A 243 -16.18 -3.98 1.35
C LEU A 243 -17.54 -3.48 1.86
N GLN A 244 -18.35 -2.86 0.98
CA GLN A 244 -19.71 -2.41 1.30
C GLN A 244 -20.67 -3.58 1.57
N LYS A 245 -20.61 -4.65 0.75
CA LYS A 245 -21.41 -5.87 0.92
C LYS A 245 -21.08 -6.58 2.25
N ILE A 246 -19.80 -6.70 2.59
CA ILE A 246 -19.33 -7.27 3.87
C ILE A 246 -19.80 -6.42 5.07
N SER A 247 -19.64 -5.11 4.98
CA SER A 247 -20.07 -4.19 6.04
C SER A 247 -21.57 -4.31 6.32
N SER A 248 -22.39 -4.35 5.27
CA SER A 248 -23.84 -4.43 5.37
C SER A 248 -24.33 -5.77 5.95
N SER A 249 -23.70 -6.89 5.57
CA SER A 249 -24.07 -8.21 6.08
C SER A 249 -23.76 -8.34 7.58
N SER A 250 -22.64 -7.79 8.04
CA SER A 250 -22.24 -7.81 9.46
C SER A 250 -23.24 -7.07 10.37
N GLN A 251 -23.83 -5.97 9.88
CA GLN A 251 -24.85 -5.20 10.61
C GLN A 251 -26.19 -5.95 10.68
N GLN A 252 -26.55 -6.69 9.63
CA GLN A 252 -27.82 -7.42 9.58
C GLN A 252 -27.83 -8.65 10.51
N SER A 253 -26.70 -9.34 10.67
CA SER A 253 -26.57 -10.44 11.65
C SER A 253 -26.62 -9.99 13.11
N GLY A 254 -26.33 -8.71 13.41
CA GLY A 254 -26.43 -8.14 14.76
C GLY A 254 -27.84 -7.72 15.18
N GLY A 255 -28.80 -7.65 14.25
CA GLY A 255 -30.14 -7.12 14.48
C GLY A 255 -31.15 -8.07 15.11
N ASN A 256 -30.90 -9.39 15.09
CA ASN A 256 -31.88 -10.42 15.45
C ASN A 256 -31.87 -10.87 16.92
N ASN A 257 -31.12 -10.20 17.80
CA ASN A 257 -31.07 -10.47 19.24
C ASN A 257 -31.59 -9.26 20.05
N ARG A 258 -32.88 -8.95 19.92
CA ARG A 258 -33.64 -8.04 20.82
C ARG A 258 -35.06 -8.54 21.01
#